data_AF-A0A382D4J4-F1
#
_entry.id   AF-A0A382D4J4-F1
#
_cell.length_a   1.000
_cell.length_b   1.000
_cell.length_c   1.000
_cell.angle_alpha   90.00
_cell.angle_beta   90.00
_cell.angle_gamma   90.00
#
_symmetry.space_group_name_H-M   'P 1'
#
loop_
_entity.id
_entity.type
_entity.pdbx_description
1 polymer ?
#
loop_
_entity_poly.entity_id
_entity_poly.type
_entity_poly.pdbx_seq_one_letter_code
_entity_poly.pdbx_strand_id
1 'polypeptide(L)'
;MKLSVILAVLIGILVLACSSAATAPAKSTPKINATAEATLLEDKPPLPTATRYLTDTRVPPPTNTPKSGPKNTPAPATKPTQSPESGPKNTPAPTTKPTQFPDVTQIRKPTEFVSSKDYREFDTGLRTLFQTAVDNEFLALEEKAGLSVAVYTDKKLWTYATGEADNNVRMTVDTPLLISSTSKTFLSALILSQIETGLYELTDSLGTVLKNHPDFLSFEPDKVNPEVTIEQMLTMSSGMADFSYNMAGKSASFKEPVWSPFDTVNLIQSPYSAPGAFKYNDTNVVLLGIV
;
A
#
# COMPACT_ATOMS: atom_id res chain seq x y z
N MET A 1 51.36 9.64 -36.00
CA MET A 1 51.47 11.08 -35.64
C MET A 1 50.50 11.37 -34.49
N LYS A 2 51.05 11.79 -33.33
CA LYS A 2 50.53 12.65 -32.24
C LYS A 2 49.05 12.50 -31.81
N LEU A 3 48.74 11.96 -30.61
CA LEU A 3 48.53 12.64 -29.29
C LEU A 3 47.62 13.90 -29.37
N SER A 4 46.51 14.02 -28.62
CA SER A 4 46.43 14.27 -27.15
C SER A 4 44.99 14.01 -26.67
N VAL A 5 44.65 13.22 -25.64
CA VAL A 5 44.68 13.45 -24.17
C VAL A 5 44.30 14.87 -23.73
N ILE A 6 43.10 15.04 -23.15
CA ILE A 6 42.85 15.99 -22.05
C ILE A 6 42.07 15.25 -20.95
N LEU A 7 42.80 15.02 -19.88
CA LEU A 7 42.41 14.60 -18.55
C LEU A 7 41.99 15.84 -17.77
N ALA A 8 40.76 15.90 -17.28
CA ALA A 8 40.33 16.92 -16.32
C ALA A 8 40.10 16.26 -14.94
N VAL A 9 41.16 16.32 -14.14
CA VAL A 9 41.16 16.05 -12.70
C VAL A 9 40.61 17.28 -12.00
N LEU A 10 39.56 17.13 -11.19
CA LEU A 10 39.20 18.15 -10.20
C LEU A 10 39.35 17.53 -8.80
N ILE A 11 40.47 17.89 -8.16
CA ILE A 11 40.74 17.70 -6.73
C ILE A 11 40.16 18.91 -6.00
N GLY A 12 39.38 18.67 -4.94
CA GLY A 12 38.73 19.72 -4.18
C GLY A 12 38.45 19.36 -2.72
N ILE A 13 39.52 19.31 -1.93
CA ILE A 13 39.62 19.74 -0.51
C ILE A 13 38.76 19.00 0.53
N LEU A 14 39.47 18.18 1.33
CA LEU A 14 39.12 17.72 2.66
C LEU A 14 39.29 18.89 3.66
N VAL A 15 38.23 19.30 4.36
CA VAL A 15 38.33 20.02 5.64
C VAL A 15 37.68 19.16 6.71
N LEU A 16 38.52 18.56 7.55
CA LEU A 16 38.12 18.12 8.88
C LEU A 16 37.84 19.35 9.74
N ALA A 17 36.63 19.45 10.28
CA ALA A 17 36.37 20.23 11.48
C ALA A 17 35.62 19.33 12.47
N CYS A 18 36.35 18.86 13.48
CA CYS A 18 35.75 18.36 14.70
C CYS A 18 35.09 19.54 15.43
N SER A 19 33.79 19.47 15.69
CA SER A 19 33.18 20.25 16.76
C SER A 19 32.06 19.43 17.40
N SER A 20 32.34 18.94 18.60
CA SER A 20 31.35 18.44 19.55
C SER A 20 30.48 19.61 20.03
N ALA A 21 29.18 19.55 19.75
CA ALA A 21 28.16 20.36 20.44
C ALA A 21 26.86 19.56 20.53
N ALA A 22 26.23 19.65 21.70
CA ALA A 22 25.09 18.85 22.14
C ALA A 22 23.84 18.95 21.24
N THR A 23 23.11 17.84 21.18
CA THR A 23 21.89 17.66 20.39
C THR A 23 20.77 18.60 20.88
N ALA A 24 20.32 19.49 20.00
CA ALA A 24 19.03 20.18 20.11
C ALA A 24 17.95 19.35 19.36
N PRO A 25 16.67 19.40 19.77
CA PRO A 25 15.64 18.50 19.26
C PRO A 25 15.36 18.73 17.77
N ALA A 26 14.94 17.65 17.09
CA ALA A 26 14.61 17.63 15.68
C ALA A 26 13.66 18.79 15.31
N LYS A 27 14.14 19.70 14.45
CA LYS A 27 13.30 20.69 13.78
C LYS A 27 12.60 20.03 12.60
N SER A 28 11.32 20.36 12.43
CA SER A 28 10.46 20.03 11.29
C SER A 28 11.22 20.14 9.95
N THR A 29 11.10 19.10 9.14
CA THR A 29 11.52 19.02 7.74
C THR A 29 10.99 20.23 6.96
N PRO A 30 11.75 20.78 5.98
CA PRO A 30 11.19 21.79 5.08
C PRO A 30 10.05 21.12 4.29
N LYS A 31 8.85 21.71 4.33
CA LYS A 31 7.69 21.21 3.58
C LYS A 31 8.08 21.02 2.11
N ILE A 32 8.00 19.79 1.61
CA ILE A 32 8.05 19.52 0.17
C ILE A 32 6.86 20.25 -0.45
N ASN A 33 7.13 21.39 -1.08
CA ASN A 33 6.09 22.32 -1.50
C ASN A 33 5.37 21.79 -2.74
N ALA A 34 4.04 21.90 -2.76
CA ALA A 34 3.16 21.41 -3.84
C ALA A 34 3.23 22.22 -5.15
N THR A 35 4.09 23.24 -5.23
CA THR A 35 4.15 24.19 -6.34
C THR A 35 5.52 24.15 -7.01
N ALA A 36 5.70 23.21 -7.95
CA ALA A 36 6.67 23.37 -9.03
C ALA A 36 5.89 23.89 -10.25
N GLU A 37 6.09 25.16 -10.60
CA GLU A 37 5.47 25.76 -11.79
C GLU A 37 5.97 25.03 -13.06
N ALA A 38 5.02 24.51 -13.83
CA ALA A 38 5.29 23.85 -15.10
C ALA A 38 5.68 24.90 -16.15
N THR A 39 6.94 24.89 -16.59
CA THR A 39 7.34 25.57 -17.83
C THR A 39 6.89 24.67 -18.99
N LEU A 40 5.93 25.16 -19.79
CA LEU A 40 5.46 24.49 -21.01
C LEU A 40 6.61 24.40 -22.04
N LEU A 41 7.19 23.21 -22.15
CA LEU A 41 7.85 22.78 -23.38
C LEU A 41 7.01 21.64 -23.96
N GLU A 42 6.50 21.93 -25.15
CA GLU A 42 5.67 21.08 -25.99
C GLU A 42 6.42 19.78 -26.28
N ASP A 43 5.90 18.64 -25.80
CA ASP A 43 6.48 17.34 -26.11
C ASP A 43 5.42 16.29 -26.46
N LYS A 44 5.82 15.47 -27.42
CA LYS A 44 5.04 14.56 -28.26
C LYS A 44 4.29 13.49 -27.44
N PRO A 45 3.10 13.03 -27.86
CA PRO A 45 2.32 12.06 -27.10
C PRO A 45 3.06 10.72 -26.97
N PRO A 46 3.13 10.11 -25.78
CA PRO A 46 3.59 8.74 -25.63
C PRO A 46 2.58 7.75 -26.22
N LEU A 47 3.11 6.72 -26.88
CA LEU A 47 2.39 5.65 -27.59
C LEU A 47 1.54 4.81 -26.60
N PRO A 48 0.33 4.34 -26.99
CA PRO A 48 -0.58 3.66 -26.08
C PRO A 48 -0.05 2.31 -25.58
N THR A 49 -0.12 2.10 -24.27
CA THR A 49 -0.04 0.78 -23.62
C THR A 49 -1.08 -0.15 -24.23
N ALA A 50 -0.65 -1.30 -24.72
CA ALA A 50 -1.52 -2.30 -25.33
C ALA A 50 -2.45 -2.95 -24.29
N THR A 51 -3.67 -2.42 -24.15
CA THR A 51 -4.78 -3.13 -23.49
C THR A 51 -5.26 -4.24 -24.43
N ARG A 52 -4.85 -5.48 -24.19
CA ARG A 52 -5.49 -6.63 -24.86
C ARG A 52 -6.87 -6.85 -24.23
N TYR A 53 -7.91 -6.63 -25.03
CA TYR A 53 -9.26 -7.07 -24.76
C TYR A 53 -9.29 -8.61 -24.71
N LEU A 54 -9.64 -9.17 -23.56
CA LEU A 54 -10.04 -10.58 -23.48
C LEU A 54 -11.41 -10.72 -24.13
N THR A 55 -11.50 -11.48 -25.21
CA THR A 55 -12.76 -11.92 -25.82
C THR A 55 -13.53 -12.78 -24.82
N ASP A 56 -14.69 -12.25 -24.39
CA ASP A 56 -15.69 -12.88 -23.53
C ASP A 56 -16.28 -14.13 -24.20
N THR A 57 -15.74 -15.31 -23.86
CA THR A 57 -16.43 -16.58 -24.14
C THR A 57 -17.29 -16.91 -22.94
N ARG A 58 -18.57 -16.52 -23.01
CA ARG A 58 -19.56 -16.76 -21.95
C ARG A 58 -19.73 -18.25 -21.67
N VAL A 59 -19.41 -18.65 -20.44
CA VAL A 59 -19.88 -19.91 -19.83
C VAL A 59 -21.16 -19.60 -19.05
N PRO A 60 -22.30 -20.28 -19.30
CA PRO A 60 -23.55 -19.97 -18.61
C PRO A 60 -23.54 -20.43 -17.14
N PRO A 61 -24.19 -19.69 -16.23
CA PRO A 61 -24.29 -20.05 -14.82
C PRO A 61 -25.29 -21.21 -14.61
N PRO A 62 -25.09 -22.05 -13.56
CA PRO A 62 -26.05 -23.10 -13.23
C PRO A 62 -27.34 -22.53 -12.64
N THR A 63 -28.45 -22.85 -13.29
CA THR A 63 -29.83 -22.55 -12.88
C THR A 63 -30.23 -23.38 -11.66
N ASN A 64 -30.61 -22.73 -10.56
CA ASN A 64 -31.46 -23.34 -9.53
C ASN A 64 -32.36 -22.28 -8.90
N THR A 65 -33.63 -22.29 -9.30
CA THR A 65 -34.73 -21.50 -8.72
C THR A 65 -35.60 -22.42 -7.86
N PRO A 66 -35.95 -22.02 -6.62
CA PRO A 66 -37.21 -22.45 -6.04
C PRO A 66 -38.24 -21.31 -5.95
N LYS A 67 -39.48 -21.66 -6.32
CA LYS A 67 -40.72 -20.89 -6.36
C LYS A 67 -41.09 -20.16 -5.05
N SER A 68 -41.69 -18.98 -5.20
CA SER A 68 -42.48 -18.27 -4.18
C SER A 68 -43.90 -18.86 -3.99
N GLY A 69 -44.39 -18.87 -2.75
CA GLY A 69 -45.79 -19.10 -2.34
C GLY A 69 -46.04 -18.51 -0.93
N PRO A 70 -47.30 -18.25 -0.52
CA PRO A 70 -47.75 -16.87 -0.27
C PRO A 70 -47.83 -16.37 1.19
N LYS A 71 -47.81 -15.02 1.23
CA LYS A 71 -48.21 -14.03 2.25
C LYS A 71 -49.28 -14.46 3.27
N ASN A 72 -49.05 -14.12 4.54
CA ASN A 72 -50.10 -13.74 5.50
C ASN A 72 -49.57 -12.77 6.57
N THR A 73 -50.22 -11.60 6.65
CA THR A 73 -50.13 -10.60 7.73
C THR A 73 -51.13 -10.99 8.83
N PRO A 74 -50.84 -10.73 10.12
CA PRO A 74 -51.61 -9.70 10.82
C PRO A 74 -50.82 -8.86 11.85
N ALA A 75 -51.25 -7.62 12.03
CA ALA A 75 -51.05 -6.77 13.21
C ALA A 75 -52.46 -6.26 13.63
N PRO A 76 -52.68 -5.53 14.75
CA PRO A 76 -51.83 -5.19 15.91
C PRO A 76 -52.55 -5.38 17.29
N ALA A 77 -51.82 -5.14 18.40
CA ALA A 77 -52.24 -4.81 19.80
C ALA A 77 -51.36 -5.59 20.79
N THR A 78 -50.86 -5.11 21.94
CA THR A 78 -51.10 -3.94 22.79
C THR A 78 -49.94 -3.85 23.80
N LYS A 79 -49.64 -2.63 24.27
CA LYS A 79 -48.69 -2.30 25.37
C LYS A 79 -49.14 -2.89 26.72
N PRO A 80 -48.21 -3.23 27.63
CA PRO A 80 -48.25 -2.59 28.95
C PRO A 80 -46.88 -2.07 29.47
N THR A 81 -47.00 -1.18 30.45
CA THR A 81 -46.02 -0.28 31.08
C THR A 81 -45.41 -0.91 32.36
N GLN A 82 -44.06 -0.81 32.54
CA GLN A 82 -43.20 -0.56 33.74
C GLN A 82 -43.53 -1.24 35.11
N SER A 83 -42.65 -1.64 36.05
CA SER A 83 -41.20 -1.57 36.43
C SER A 83 -41.06 -2.41 37.75
N PRO A 84 -40.00 -2.40 38.59
CA PRO A 84 -38.53 -2.21 38.43
C PRO A 84 -37.70 -3.39 39.00
N GLU A 85 -36.48 -3.66 38.52
CA GLU A 85 -35.46 -4.23 39.42
C GLU A 85 -33.98 -4.09 38.99
N SER A 86 -33.18 -3.66 39.96
CA SER A 86 -31.74 -3.84 40.17
C SER A 86 -30.73 -3.10 39.26
N GLY A 87 -29.91 -2.26 39.91
CA GLY A 87 -28.99 -1.30 39.30
C GLY A 87 -27.69 -1.86 38.70
N PRO A 88 -26.89 -1.00 38.06
CA PRO A 88 -25.66 -1.41 37.40
C PRO A 88 -24.55 -1.69 38.44
N LYS A 89 -24.10 -2.94 38.47
CA LYS A 89 -22.92 -3.38 39.20
C LYS A 89 -21.68 -2.93 38.41
N ASN A 90 -20.93 -1.96 38.96
CA ASN A 90 -19.66 -1.51 38.41
C ASN A 90 -18.63 -2.65 38.47
N THR A 91 -18.31 -3.24 37.32
CA THR A 91 -17.13 -4.11 37.15
C THR A 91 -16.03 -3.26 36.50
N PRO A 92 -14.82 -3.15 37.08
CA PRO A 92 -13.72 -2.44 36.44
C PRO A 92 -13.28 -3.16 35.16
N ALA A 93 -13.19 -2.42 34.05
CA ALA A 93 -12.59 -2.91 32.82
C ALA A 93 -11.09 -3.20 33.04
N PRO A 94 -10.54 -4.30 32.50
CA PRO A 94 -9.12 -4.60 32.63
C PRO A 94 -8.30 -3.58 31.84
N THR A 95 -7.41 -2.88 32.53
CA THR A 95 -6.45 -1.94 31.91
C THR A 95 -5.40 -2.74 31.15
N THR A 96 -5.57 -2.87 29.83
CA THR A 96 -4.48 -3.33 28.96
C THR A 96 -3.47 -2.19 28.83
N LYS A 97 -2.27 -2.43 29.33
CA LYS A 97 -1.10 -1.56 29.15
C LYS A 97 -0.86 -1.37 27.64
N PRO A 98 -0.64 -0.14 27.14
CA PRO A 98 -0.34 0.07 25.72
C PRO A 98 0.89 -0.75 25.33
N THR A 99 0.73 -1.59 24.31
CA THR A 99 1.86 -2.28 23.67
C THR A 99 2.77 -1.20 23.10
N GLN A 100 3.94 -1.06 23.69
CA GLN A 100 4.97 -0.13 23.24
C GLN A 100 5.43 -0.57 21.84
N PHE A 101 5.20 0.28 20.84
CA PHE A 101 5.77 0.08 19.51
C PHE A 101 7.31 0.05 19.61
N PRO A 102 7.99 -0.86 18.90
CA PRO A 102 9.44 -0.94 18.95
C PRO A 102 10.08 0.35 18.44
N ASP A 103 11.09 0.82 19.18
CA ASP A 103 11.90 2.00 18.90
C ASP A 103 12.60 1.87 17.54
N VAL A 104 12.32 2.81 16.62
CA VAL A 104 12.78 2.79 15.22
C VAL A 104 14.26 3.20 15.08
N THR A 105 14.96 3.49 16.18
CA THR A 105 16.39 3.83 16.16
C THR A 105 17.35 2.64 16.01
N GLN A 106 16.84 1.41 15.89
CA GLN A 106 17.69 0.24 15.67
C GLN A 106 18.29 0.28 14.25
N ILE A 107 19.62 0.41 14.18
CA ILE A 107 20.41 0.26 12.94
C ILE A 107 19.97 -1.05 12.30
N ARG A 108 19.19 -0.97 11.21
CA ARG A 108 18.59 -2.14 10.57
C ARG A 108 19.71 -3.03 10.06
N LYS A 109 19.92 -4.17 10.72
CA LYS A 109 20.63 -5.29 10.10
C LYS A 109 19.92 -5.55 8.76
N PRO A 110 20.65 -5.73 7.64
CA PRO A 110 20.01 -6.01 6.36
C PRO A 110 19.02 -7.16 6.53
N THR A 111 17.78 -6.94 6.12
CA THR A 111 16.78 -8.00 6.09
C THR A 111 17.26 -9.06 5.11
N GLU A 112 17.52 -10.25 5.61
CA GLU A 112 17.90 -11.39 4.79
C GLU A 112 16.61 -12.09 4.32
N PHE A 113 16.38 -12.09 3.02
CA PHE A 113 15.28 -12.82 2.41
C PHE A 113 15.76 -14.24 2.10
N VAL A 114 15.15 -15.23 2.76
CA VAL A 114 15.49 -16.65 2.56
C VAL A 114 14.24 -17.44 2.20
N SER A 115 14.38 -18.31 1.20
CA SER A 115 13.35 -19.28 0.86
C SER A 115 13.05 -20.22 2.04
N SER A 116 11.76 -20.40 2.39
CA SER A 116 11.35 -21.33 3.44
C SER A 116 11.59 -22.78 3.02
N LYS A 117 12.06 -23.59 3.97
CA LYS A 117 12.29 -25.04 3.82
C LYS A 117 11.16 -25.89 4.40
N ASP A 118 10.07 -25.26 4.83
CA ASP A 118 8.98 -25.93 5.55
C ASP A 118 7.94 -26.58 4.62
N TYR A 119 8.13 -26.41 3.31
CA TYR A 119 7.19 -26.86 2.28
C TYR A 119 7.70 -28.10 1.56
N ARG A 120 6.75 -28.98 1.20
CA ARG A 120 7.04 -30.14 0.34
C ARG A 120 7.23 -29.69 -1.11
N GLU A 121 7.88 -30.53 -1.90
CA GLU A 121 7.98 -30.30 -3.35
C GLU A 121 6.77 -30.89 -4.09
N PHE A 122 6.51 -30.35 -5.28
CA PHE A 122 5.64 -30.98 -6.27
C PHE A 122 6.35 -32.19 -6.91
N ASP A 123 5.58 -33.10 -7.52
CA ASP A 123 6.19 -34.18 -8.30
C ASP A 123 7.05 -33.61 -9.45
N THR A 124 8.07 -34.37 -9.85
CA THR A 124 9.02 -33.92 -10.87
C THR A 124 8.35 -33.60 -12.20
N GLY A 125 7.28 -34.31 -12.57
CA GLY A 125 6.54 -34.03 -13.80
C GLY A 125 5.93 -32.63 -13.80
N LEU A 126 5.20 -32.27 -12.74
CA LEU A 126 4.61 -30.94 -12.57
C LEU A 126 5.68 -29.85 -12.48
N ARG A 127 6.78 -30.07 -11.76
CA ARG A 127 7.88 -29.08 -11.67
C ARG A 127 8.46 -28.78 -13.05
N THR A 128 8.70 -29.81 -13.88
CA THR A 128 9.16 -29.62 -15.26
C THR A 128 8.12 -28.86 -16.09
N LEU A 129 6.83 -29.15 -15.93
CA LEU A 129 5.77 -28.43 -16.65
C LEU A 129 5.68 -26.96 -16.23
N PHE A 130 5.77 -26.66 -14.93
CA PHE A 130 5.79 -25.29 -14.43
C PHE A 130 7.00 -24.52 -14.97
N GLN A 131 8.19 -25.11 -14.91
CA GLN A 131 9.39 -24.48 -15.45
C GLN A 131 9.28 -24.22 -16.96
N THR A 132 8.84 -25.22 -17.72
CA THR A 132 8.67 -25.11 -19.18
C THR A 132 7.67 -24.01 -19.53
N ALA A 133 6.58 -23.88 -18.77
CA ALA A 133 5.61 -22.80 -18.98
C ALA A 133 6.24 -21.42 -18.73
N VAL A 134 6.97 -21.24 -17.63
CA VAL A 134 7.65 -19.97 -17.32
C VAL A 134 8.71 -19.64 -18.37
N ASP A 135 9.53 -20.61 -18.77
CA ASP A 135 10.59 -20.42 -19.76
C ASP A 135 10.01 -20.03 -21.13
N ASN A 136 8.94 -20.69 -21.59
CA ASN A 136 8.29 -20.36 -22.85
C ASN A 136 7.73 -18.93 -22.87
N GLU A 137 7.01 -18.54 -21.82
CA GLU A 137 6.47 -17.18 -21.70
C GLU A 137 7.60 -16.14 -21.60
N PHE A 138 8.62 -16.40 -20.78
CA PHE A 138 9.75 -15.49 -20.62
C PHE A 138 10.54 -15.34 -21.92
N LEU A 139 10.80 -16.43 -22.66
CA LEU A 139 11.51 -16.36 -23.94
C LEU A 139 10.73 -15.57 -25.01
N ALA A 140 9.40 -15.64 -24.99
CA ALA A 140 8.54 -14.94 -25.95
C ALA A 140 8.46 -13.41 -25.75
N LEU A 141 8.83 -12.88 -24.59
CA LEU A 141 8.80 -11.43 -24.33
C LEU A 141 9.92 -10.69 -25.06
N GLU A 142 9.59 -9.61 -25.78
CA GLU A 142 10.56 -8.72 -26.41
C GLU A 142 11.33 -7.89 -25.37
N GLU A 143 10.60 -7.30 -24.42
CA GLU A 143 11.14 -6.53 -23.31
C GLU A 143 11.07 -7.35 -22.01
N LYS A 144 12.22 -7.73 -21.47
CA LYS A 144 12.35 -8.49 -20.23
C LYS A 144 13.69 -8.23 -19.56
N ALA A 145 13.70 -8.23 -18.23
CA ALA A 145 14.91 -8.22 -17.42
C ALA A 145 15.04 -9.57 -16.70
N GLY A 146 14.22 -9.78 -15.68
CA GLY A 146 14.16 -11.02 -14.92
C GLY A 146 12.78 -11.27 -14.35
N LEU A 147 12.54 -12.52 -13.96
CA LEU A 147 11.26 -13.01 -13.46
C LEU A 147 11.52 -13.97 -12.30
N SER A 148 10.71 -13.86 -11.25
CA SER A 148 10.66 -14.80 -10.13
C SER A 148 9.21 -15.23 -9.92
N VAL A 149 8.98 -16.54 -9.81
CA VAL A 149 7.66 -17.17 -9.75
C VAL A 149 7.62 -18.14 -8.57
N ALA A 150 6.49 -18.16 -7.87
CA ALA A 150 6.18 -19.15 -6.85
C ALA A 150 4.80 -19.76 -7.12
N VAL A 151 4.70 -21.09 -7.03
CA VAL A 151 3.44 -21.84 -7.05
C VAL A 151 3.28 -22.53 -5.71
N TYR A 152 2.18 -22.24 -5.03
CA TYR A 152 1.89 -22.80 -3.71
C TYR A 152 0.50 -23.44 -3.69
N THR A 153 0.40 -24.68 -3.23
CA THR A 153 -0.85 -25.33 -2.85
C THR A 153 -0.58 -26.51 -1.91
N ASP A 154 -1.50 -26.82 -0.99
CA ASP A 154 -1.45 -28.02 -0.13
C ASP A 154 -0.11 -28.27 0.60
N LYS A 155 0.48 -27.18 1.14
CA LYS A 155 1.81 -27.17 1.77
C LYS A 155 2.94 -27.63 0.84
N LYS A 156 2.74 -27.53 -0.47
CA LYS A 156 3.76 -27.70 -1.48
C LYS A 156 4.14 -26.35 -2.06
N LEU A 157 5.43 -26.16 -2.31
CA LEU A 157 5.98 -24.96 -2.89
C LEU A 157 6.90 -25.34 -4.05
N TRP A 158 6.77 -24.61 -5.14
CA TRP A 158 7.74 -24.59 -6.22
C TRP A 158 8.10 -23.14 -6.48
N THR A 159 9.39 -22.84 -6.53
CA THR A 159 9.90 -21.50 -6.84
C THR A 159 10.90 -21.59 -7.98
N TYR A 160 10.89 -20.58 -8.83
CA TYR A 160 11.77 -20.51 -9.99
C TYR A 160 12.05 -19.07 -10.36
N ALA A 161 13.27 -18.80 -10.81
CA ALA A 161 13.69 -17.49 -11.26
C ALA A 161 14.57 -17.60 -12.51
N THR A 162 14.43 -16.63 -13.41
CA THR A 162 15.20 -16.54 -14.66
C THR A 162 15.47 -15.08 -15.03
N GLY A 163 16.46 -14.85 -15.91
CA GLY A 163 16.90 -13.52 -16.34
C GLY A 163 17.75 -12.78 -15.30
N GLU A 164 17.76 -11.45 -15.39
CA GLU A 164 18.61 -10.54 -14.62
C GLU A 164 17.78 -9.62 -13.71
N ALA A 165 18.27 -9.41 -12.49
CA ALA A 165 17.70 -8.46 -11.53
C ALA A 165 18.28 -7.05 -11.68
N ASP A 166 19.52 -6.96 -12.16
CA ASP A 166 20.27 -5.73 -12.46
C ASP A 166 21.40 -6.08 -13.45
N ASN A 167 22.16 -5.10 -13.90
CA ASN A 167 23.27 -5.24 -14.84
C ASN A 167 24.26 -6.33 -14.39
N ASN A 168 24.27 -7.47 -15.09
CA ASN A 168 25.09 -8.65 -14.78
C ASN A 168 24.79 -9.27 -13.40
N VAL A 169 23.63 -8.99 -12.82
CA VAL A 169 23.16 -9.60 -11.56
C VAL A 169 22.02 -10.53 -11.90
N ARG A 170 22.23 -11.83 -11.70
CA ARG A 170 21.21 -12.84 -12.00
C ARG A 170 20.01 -12.72 -11.05
N MET A 171 18.79 -12.82 -11.58
CA MET A 171 17.60 -12.98 -10.77
C MET A 171 17.63 -14.32 -10.04
N THR A 172 17.27 -14.31 -8.76
CA THR A 172 17.11 -15.51 -7.92
C THR A 172 15.76 -15.44 -7.20
N VAL A 173 15.32 -16.56 -6.62
CA VAL A 173 14.10 -16.60 -5.82
C VAL A 173 14.21 -15.81 -4.50
N ASP A 174 15.44 -15.51 -4.08
CA ASP A 174 15.73 -14.70 -2.89
C ASP A 174 15.95 -13.21 -3.22
N THR A 175 15.89 -12.83 -4.51
CA THR A 175 16.02 -11.44 -4.94
C THR A 175 14.80 -10.63 -4.48
N PRO A 176 14.98 -9.56 -3.67
CA PRO A 176 13.86 -8.72 -3.25
C PRO A 176 13.29 -7.91 -4.42
N LEU A 177 11.96 -7.86 -4.51
CA LEU A 177 11.24 -7.14 -5.56
C LEU A 177 10.23 -6.16 -4.96
N LEU A 178 10.05 -5.02 -5.62
CA LEU A 178 8.99 -4.07 -5.28
C LEU A 178 7.63 -4.66 -5.69
N ILE A 179 6.82 -5.04 -4.72
CA ILE A 179 5.51 -5.66 -4.97
C ILE A 179 4.41 -4.65 -5.35
N SER A 180 4.74 -3.36 -5.39
CA SER A 180 3.85 -2.27 -5.82
C SER A 180 2.47 -2.36 -5.15
N SER A 181 1.38 -2.22 -5.91
CA SER A 181 0.00 -2.27 -5.39
C SER A 181 -0.43 -3.58 -4.76
N THR A 182 0.31 -4.69 -4.94
CA THR A 182 0.05 -5.94 -4.19
C THR A 182 0.28 -5.76 -2.69
N SER A 183 1.05 -4.75 -2.27
CA SER A 183 1.20 -4.36 -0.86
C SER A 183 -0.13 -4.02 -0.17
N LYS A 184 -1.12 -3.53 -0.92
CA LYS A 184 -2.46 -3.18 -0.39
C LYS A 184 -3.17 -4.38 0.24
N THR A 185 -2.92 -5.60 -0.25
CA THR A 185 -3.49 -6.82 0.33
C THR A 185 -3.01 -7.04 1.77
N PHE A 186 -1.75 -6.73 2.06
CA PHE A 186 -1.20 -6.82 3.42
C PHE A 186 -1.72 -5.71 4.31
N LEU A 187 -1.76 -4.47 3.79
CA LEU A 187 -2.32 -3.34 4.53
C LEU A 187 -3.78 -3.59 4.92
N SER A 188 -4.61 -4.05 4.00
CA SER A 188 -6.02 -4.35 4.29
C SER A 188 -6.16 -5.41 5.38
N ALA A 189 -5.32 -6.45 5.38
CA ALA A 189 -5.34 -7.47 6.43
C ALA A 189 -4.97 -6.89 7.81
N LEU A 190 -3.99 -5.97 7.87
CA LEU A 190 -3.64 -5.27 9.10
C LEU A 190 -4.79 -4.43 9.63
N ILE A 191 -5.46 -3.66 8.76
CA ILE A 191 -6.61 -2.83 9.12
C ILE A 191 -7.78 -3.69 9.60
N LEU A 192 -8.09 -4.79 8.90
CA LEU A 192 -9.15 -5.71 9.31
C LEU A 192 -8.83 -6.38 10.65
N SER A 193 -7.56 -6.72 10.91
CA SER A 193 -7.14 -7.27 12.21
C SER A 193 -7.34 -6.25 13.34
N GLN A 194 -7.02 -4.97 13.12
CA GLN A 194 -7.30 -3.90 14.09
C GLN A 194 -8.80 -3.81 14.42
N ILE A 195 -9.65 -3.89 13.40
CA ILE A 195 -11.12 -3.91 13.55
C ILE A 195 -11.60 -5.15 14.31
N GLU A 196 -11.11 -6.34 13.98
CA GLU A 196 -11.43 -7.59 14.68
C GLU A 196 -11.04 -7.54 16.17
N THR A 197 -9.97 -6.83 16.51
CA THR A 197 -9.56 -6.61 17.90
C THR A 197 -10.32 -5.50 18.62
N GLY A 198 -11.24 -4.81 17.94
CA GLY A 198 -12.13 -3.80 18.51
C GLY A 198 -11.48 -2.44 18.74
N LEU A 199 -10.43 -2.08 17.99
CA LEU A 199 -9.80 -0.75 18.10
C LEU A 199 -10.69 0.36 17.52
N TYR A 200 -11.43 0.06 16.46
CA TYR A 200 -12.42 0.90 15.79
C TYR A 200 -13.28 0.03 14.86
N GLU A 201 -14.34 0.58 14.30
CA GLU A 201 -15.27 -0.11 13.40
C GLU A 201 -15.09 0.32 11.94
N LEU A 202 -15.58 -0.50 11.00
CA LEU A 202 -15.61 -0.16 9.57
C LEU A 202 -16.38 1.15 9.29
N THR A 203 -17.40 1.43 10.10
CA THR A 203 -18.26 2.61 10.01
C THR A 203 -17.68 3.85 10.66
N ASP A 204 -16.59 3.72 11.44
CA ASP A 204 -15.94 4.88 12.04
C ASP A 204 -15.32 5.76 10.97
N SER A 205 -15.41 7.08 11.17
CA SER A 205 -14.80 8.05 10.27
C SER A 205 -13.28 8.13 10.47
N LEU A 206 -12.55 8.44 9.41
CA LEU A 206 -11.11 8.70 9.45
C LEU A 206 -10.75 9.68 10.56
N GLY A 207 -11.51 10.76 10.70
CA GLY A 207 -11.30 11.77 11.74
C GLY A 207 -11.56 11.27 13.16
N THR A 208 -12.46 10.32 13.34
CA THR A 208 -12.68 9.68 14.64
C THR A 208 -11.50 8.81 15.02
N VAL A 209 -11.01 8.00 14.08
CA VAL A 209 -9.89 7.07 14.30
C VAL A 209 -8.58 7.84 14.55
N LEU A 210 -8.35 8.93 13.81
CA LEU A 210 -7.13 9.74 13.91
C LEU A 210 -7.23 10.94 14.87
N LYS A 211 -8.31 11.06 15.67
CA LYS A 211 -8.57 12.24 16.51
C LYS A 211 -7.42 12.64 17.45
N ASN A 212 -6.63 11.67 17.90
CA ASN A 212 -5.52 11.86 18.83
C ASN A 212 -4.14 11.85 18.14
N HIS A 213 -4.09 11.70 16.83
CA HIS A 213 -2.83 11.72 16.09
C HIS A 213 -2.35 13.19 15.99
N PRO A 214 -1.12 13.51 16.44
CA PRO A 214 -0.64 14.89 16.55
C PRO A 214 -0.67 15.65 15.23
N ASP A 215 -0.40 14.95 14.13
CA ASP A 215 -0.32 15.56 12.80
C ASP A 215 -1.65 15.51 12.02
N PHE A 216 -2.73 14.91 12.56
CA PHE A 216 -3.99 14.80 11.82
C PHE A 216 -4.60 16.18 11.48
N LEU A 217 -4.48 17.13 12.40
CA LEU A 217 -4.95 18.50 12.21
C LEU A 217 -4.09 19.32 11.23
N SER A 218 -2.96 18.77 10.74
CA SER A 218 -2.08 19.44 9.79
C SER A 218 -2.54 19.29 8.34
N PHE A 219 -3.47 18.38 8.05
CA PHE A 219 -3.99 18.16 6.72
C PHE A 219 -4.77 19.37 6.21
N GLU A 220 -4.59 19.69 4.92
CA GLU A 220 -5.36 20.72 4.25
C GLU A 220 -6.86 20.32 4.22
N PRO A 221 -7.78 21.16 4.76
CA PRO A 221 -9.17 20.77 4.96
C PRO A 221 -9.95 20.39 3.69
N ASP A 222 -9.54 20.87 2.51
CA ASP A 222 -10.17 20.51 1.23
C ASP A 222 -9.54 19.26 0.59
N LYS A 223 -8.36 18.82 1.04
CA LYS A 223 -7.62 17.69 0.47
C LYS A 223 -7.95 16.36 1.15
N VAL A 224 -8.19 16.39 2.45
CA VAL A 224 -8.52 15.20 3.25
C VAL A 224 -9.88 15.38 3.89
N ASN A 225 -10.85 14.56 3.47
CA ASN A 225 -12.16 14.50 4.10
C ASN A 225 -12.09 13.67 5.40
N PRO A 226 -12.26 14.25 6.60
CA PRO A 226 -12.24 13.51 7.85
C PRO A 226 -13.48 12.63 8.06
N GLU A 227 -14.56 12.86 7.31
CA GLU A 227 -15.85 12.17 7.50
C GLU A 227 -15.98 10.85 6.73
N VAL A 228 -15.01 10.51 5.87
CA VAL A 228 -15.05 9.22 5.15
C VAL A 228 -14.83 8.08 6.12
N THR A 229 -15.55 6.98 5.93
CA THR A 229 -15.42 5.80 6.79
C THR A 229 -14.20 4.95 6.43
N ILE A 230 -13.74 4.11 7.36
CA ILE A 230 -12.70 3.12 7.06
C ILE A 230 -13.14 2.18 5.93
N GLU A 231 -14.41 1.77 5.90
CA GLU A 231 -14.99 0.98 4.80
C GLU A 231 -14.86 1.69 3.45
N GLN A 232 -15.19 2.98 3.39
CA GLN A 232 -15.09 3.75 2.15
C GLN A 232 -13.63 3.88 1.67
N MET A 233 -12.66 3.93 2.58
CA MET A 233 -11.25 3.91 2.20
C MET A 233 -10.82 2.54 1.65
N LEU A 234 -11.14 1.46 2.37
CA LEU A 234 -10.81 0.07 1.98
C LEU A 234 -11.43 -0.32 0.63
N THR A 235 -12.65 0.15 0.36
CA THR A 235 -13.39 -0.12 -0.88
C THR A 235 -13.08 0.86 -2.02
N MET A 236 -12.14 1.79 -1.82
CA MET A 236 -11.79 2.82 -2.80
C MET A 236 -12.99 3.71 -3.20
N SER A 237 -13.89 4.00 -2.27
CA SER A 237 -15.09 4.82 -2.48
C SER A 237 -15.11 6.12 -1.67
N SER A 238 -13.96 6.54 -1.13
CA SER A 238 -13.80 7.75 -0.29
C SER A 238 -13.99 9.07 -1.03
N GLY A 239 -13.83 9.09 -2.36
CA GLY A 239 -13.79 10.33 -3.14
C GLY A 239 -12.48 11.12 -3.02
N MET A 240 -11.44 10.57 -2.37
CA MET A 240 -10.13 11.24 -2.27
C MET A 240 -9.48 11.43 -3.64
N ALA A 241 -8.81 12.56 -3.83
CA ALA A 241 -7.95 12.78 -4.99
C ALA A 241 -6.65 11.96 -4.87
N ASP A 242 -6.16 11.43 -5.97
CA ASP A 242 -4.97 10.58 -5.97
C ASP A 242 -3.69 11.44 -6.02
N PHE A 243 -2.88 11.37 -4.96
CA PHE A 243 -1.58 12.05 -4.93
C PHE A 243 -0.63 11.53 -6.02
N SER A 244 -0.88 10.32 -6.57
CA SER A 244 -0.03 9.69 -7.57
C SER A 244 0.11 10.52 -8.87
N TYR A 245 -0.83 11.43 -9.14
CA TYR A 245 -0.76 12.36 -10.27
C TYR A 245 0.30 13.46 -10.09
N ASN A 246 0.73 13.74 -8.85
CA ASN A 246 1.82 14.68 -8.59
C ASN A 246 3.19 14.02 -8.84
N MET A 247 3.53 13.81 -10.12
CA MET A 247 4.77 13.14 -10.51
C MET A 247 6.03 13.89 -10.06
N ALA A 248 6.02 15.23 -10.12
CA ALA A 248 7.13 16.06 -9.69
C ALA A 248 7.38 15.95 -8.18
N GLY A 249 6.31 16.06 -7.37
CA GLY A 249 6.38 15.91 -5.92
C GLY A 249 6.84 14.51 -5.49
N LYS A 250 6.34 13.45 -6.13
CA LYS A 250 6.84 12.08 -5.87
C LYS A 250 8.31 11.92 -6.25
N SER A 251 8.72 12.47 -7.39
CA SER A 251 10.12 12.39 -7.82
C SER A 251 11.06 13.16 -6.89
N ALA A 252 10.57 14.25 -6.30
CA ALA A 252 11.30 14.99 -5.27
C ALA A 252 11.36 14.21 -3.95
N SER A 253 10.25 13.60 -3.50
CA SER A 253 10.23 12.85 -2.24
C SER A 253 11.16 11.64 -2.22
N PHE A 254 11.39 10.97 -3.36
CA PHE A 254 12.39 9.90 -3.46
C PHE A 254 13.85 10.35 -3.22
N LYS A 255 14.12 11.65 -3.27
CA LYS A 255 15.45 12.23 -3.02
C LYS A 255 15.63 12.67 -1.57
N GLU A 256 14.55 12.71 -0.80
CA GLU A 256 14.59 13.12 0.60
C GLU A 256 15.06 11.96 1.48
N PRO A 257 16.13 12.13 2.29
CA PRO A 257 16.67 11.06 3.13
C PRO A 257 15.76 10.76 4.34
N VAL A 258 14.84 11.67 4.65
CA VAL A 258 13.85 11.55 5.72
C VAL A 258 12.48 11.77 5.10
N TRP A 259 11.56 10.84 5.36
CA TRP A 259 10.20 10.86 4.83
C TRP A 259 9.22 10.44 5.91
N SER A 260 8.09 11.14 5.97
CA SER A 260 6.92 10.75 6.76
C SER A 260 5.72 10.46 5.84
N PRO A 261 4.78 9.59 6.25
CA PRO A 261 3.53 9.39 5.51
C PRO A 261 2.76 10.70 5.23
N PHE A 262 2.85 11.68 6.13
CA PHE A 262 2.23 13.00 6.00
C PHE A 262 2.80 13.80 4.83
N ASP A 263 4.09 13.65 4.53
CA ASP A 263 4.71 14.29 3.37
C ASP A 263 4.09 13.81 2.06
N THR A 264 3.63 12.56 2.01
CA THR A 264 2.91 12.02 0.84
C THR A 264 1.47 12.53 0.76
N VAL A 265 0.78 12.70 1.89
CA VAL A 265 -0.56 13.31 1.90
C VAL A 265 -0.51 14.76 1.41
N ASN A 266 0.58 15.49 1.68
CA ASN A 266 0.79 16.84 1.16
C ASN A 266 0.98 16.91 -0.37
N LEU A 267 1.11 15.77 -1.06
CA LEU A 267 1.21 15.73 -2.52
C LEU A 267 -0.16 15.77 -3.22
N ILE A 268 -1.27 15.70 -2.48
CA ILE A 268 -2.63 15.79 -3.04
C ILE A 268 -2.87 17.18 -3.64
N GLN A 269 -3.09 17.26 -4.95
CA GLN A 269 -3.25 18.54 -5.65
C GLN A 269 -4.70 19.04 -5.68
N SER A 270 -5.66 18.11 -5.78
CA SER A 270 -7.07 18.43 -5.99
C SER A 270 -7.90 18.22 -4.73
N PRO A 271 -9.00 18.98 -4.54
CA PRO A 271 -9.94 18.70 -3.47
C PRO A 271 -10.54 17.30 -3.58
N TYR A 272 -10.99 16.73 -2.45
CA TYR A 272 -11.78 15.52 -2.46
C TYR A 272 -13.17 15.76 -3.08
N SER A 273 -13.77 14.70 -3.62
CA SER A 273 -15.16 14.68 -4.09
C SER A 273 -16.07 13.97 -3.09
N ALA A 274 -17.38 13.98 -3.36
CA ALA A 274 -18.31 13.20 -2.56
C ALA A 274 -17.94 11.69 -2.55
N PRO A 275 -18.07 11.00 -1.41
CA PRO A 275 -17.84 9.56 -1.32
C PRO A 275 -18.97 8.76 -1.98
N GLY A 276 -18.71 7.47 -2.25
CA GLY A 276 -19.67 6.47 -2.71
C GLY A 276 -19.30 5.81 -4.03
N ALA A 277 -18.75 6.57 -4.99
CA ALA A 277 -18.31 6.00 -6.26
C ALA A 277 -16.91 5.38 -6.13
N PHE A 278 -16.74 4.18 -6.69
CA PHE A 278 -15.42 3.55 -6.77
C PHE A 278 -14.47 4.39 -7.63
N LYS A 279 -13.32 4.73 -7.07
CA LYS A 279 -12.20 5.36 -7.75
C LYS A 279 -10.90 4.91 -7.09
N TYR A 280 -10.12 4.13 -7.81
CA TYR A 280 -8.79 3.72 -7.37
C TYR A 280 -7.92 4.95 -7.10
N ASN A 281 -7.31 5.01 -5.91
CA ASN A 281 -6.43 6.09 -5.52
C ASN A 281 -5.42 5.60 -4.47
N ASP A 282 -4.17 6.07 -4.54
CA ASP A 282 -3.15 5.69 -3.56
C ASP A 282 -3.27 6.49 -2.26
N THR A 283 -3.99 7.61 -2.27
CA THR A 283 -4.25 8.43 -1.07
C THR A 283 -4.93 7.64 0.04
N ASN A 284 -5.94 6.83 -0.28
CA ASN A 284 -6.59 5.94 0.68
C ASN A 284 -5.60 5.00 1.37
N VAL A 285 -4.63 4.49 0.61
CA VAL A 285 -3.61 3.54 1.13
C VAL A 285 -2.70 4.23 2.12
N VAL A 286 -2.26 5.45 1.81
CA VAL A 286 -1.37 6.21 2.70
C VAL A 286 -2.10 6.61 3.98
N LEU A 287 -3.34 7.06 3.88
CA LEU A 287 -4.17 7.39 5.05
C LEU A 287 -4.47 6.15 5.90
N LEU A 288 -4.78 5.01 5.27
CA LEU A 288 -4.92 3.74 5.99
C LEU A 288 -3.60 3.27 6.61
N GLY A 289 -2.44 3.61 6.03
CA GLY A 289 -1.15 3.33 6.66
C GLY A 289 -0.85 4.19 7.89
N ILE A 290 -1.55 5.31 8.07
CA ILE A 290 -1.47 6.20 9.25
C ILE A 290 -2.40 5.70 10.36
N VAL A 291 -3.52 5.07 9.99
CA VAL A 291 -4.49 4.42 10.90
C VAL A 291 -3.86 3.21 11.60
#